data_AF-A0A067LD26-F1
#
_entry.id   AF-A0A067LD26-F1
#
_cell.length_a   1.000
_cell.length_b   1.000
_cell.length_c   1.000
_cell.angle_alpha   90.00
_cell.angle_beta   90.00
_cell.angle_gamma   90.00
#
_symmetry.space_group_name_H-M   'P 1'
#
loop_
_entity.id
_entity.type
_entity.pdbx_description
1 polymer ?
#
loop_
_entity_poly.entity_id
_entity_poly.type
_entity_poly.pdbx_seq_one_letter_code
_entity_poly.pdbx_strand_id
1 'polypeptide(L)'
;MAKTKLDPEIKSDSMDILCEKSLKKTDLEHQFIAPSDFLKKLADLDESGELKEKITSFDRDGKEWTFELSIRKTGIYPKPTLTPGSWHPFVNHFGLRGGDAVIFYIIRNDGARKIQIRGLRKIIFLGKTTWDEVKKVENHASTSHYRV
;
A
#
# COMPACT_ATOMS: atom_id res chain seq x y z
N MET A 1 -18.57 22.76 -6.60
CA MET A 1 -17.84 22.05 -5.53
C MET A 1 -17.25 20.79 -6.12
N ALA A 2 -15.93 20.76 -6.34
CA ALA A 2 -15.28 19.71 -7.13
C ALA A 2 -14.91 18.53 -6.23
N LYS A 3 -15.53 17.38 -6.48
CA LYS A 3 -15.19 16.08 -5.90
C LYS A 3 -13.96 15.52 -6.62
N THR A 4 -12.92 15.17 -5.89
CA THR A 4 -11.74 14.45 -6.39
C THR A 4 -12.20 13.08 -6.90
N LYS A 5 -12.11 12.85 -8.22
CA LYS A 5 -12.30 11.53 -8.81
C LYS A 5 -11.00 10.74 -8.69
N LEU A 6 -10.85 10.05 -7.55
CA LEU A 6 -10.41 8.66 -7.58
C LEU A 6 -11.46 7.91 -8.43
N ASP A 7 -11.08 6.87 -9.19
CA ASP A 7 -11.96 6.21 -10.17
C ASP A 7 -13.44 6.11 -9.77
N PRO A 8 -14.38 6.41 -10.69
CA PRO A 8 -15.81 6.58 -10.38
C PRO A 8 -16.54 5.35 -9.82
N GLU A 9 -15.87 4.22 -9.63
CA GLU A 9 -16.49 2.98 -9.16
C GLU A 9 -16.15 2.58 -7.72
N ILE A 10 -15.30 3.32 -7.00
CA ILE A 10 -15.16 3.12 -5.55
C ILE A 10 -15.28 4.45 -4.81
N LYS A 11 -16.52 4.76 -4.41
CA LYS A 11 -16.83 5.91 -3.57
C LYS A 11 -16.07 5.78 -2.25
N SER A 12 -15.44 6.86 -1.78
CA SER A 12 -14.73 6.90 -0.48
C SER A 12 -15.54 6.37 0.72
N ASP A 13 -16.88 6.40 0.64
CA ASP A 13 -17.79 5.91 1.69
C ASP A 13 -17.92 4.38 1.72
N SER A 14 -17.41 3.68 0.70
CA SER A 14 -17.47 2.23 0.58
C SER A 14 -16.14 1.54 0.94
N MET A 15 -15.19 2.26 1.55
CA MET A 15 -13.91 1.68 1.98
C MET A 15 -13.69 1.81 3.48
N ASP A 16 -13.08 0.80 4.10
CA ASP A 16 -12.49 0.92 5.43
C ASP A 16 -10.97 0.97 5.32
N ILE A 17 -10.38 2.09 5.74
CA ILE A 17 -8.93 2.31 5.67
C ILE A 17 -8.25 1.59 6.85
N LEU A 18 -7.42 0.61 6.51
CA LEU A 18 -6.61 -0.13 7.46
C LEU A 18 -5.33 0.63 7.81
N CYS A 19 -4.68 1.22 6.80
CA CYS A 19 -3.46 1.99 6.97
C CYS A 19 -3.37 3.05 5.88
N GLU A 20 -3.05 4.28 6.24
CA GLU A 20 -2.62 5.31 5.30
C GLU A 20 -1.33 5.92 5.84
N LYS A 21 -0.28 5.96 5.02
CA LYS A 21 1.01 6.46 5.46
C LYS A 21 1.82 7.06 4.33
N SER A 22 2.34 8.28 4.54
CA SER A 22 3.41 8.84 3.70
C SER A 22 4.74 8.12 3.95
N LEU A 23 5.41 7.70 2.88
CA LEU A 23 6.65 6.93 2.93
C LEU A 23 7.82 7.81 3.34
N LYS A 24 8.56 7.36 4.35
CA LYS A 24 9.81 7.95 4.82
C LYS A 24 11.00 7.20 4.22
N LYS A 25 12.20 7.77 4.34
CA LYS A 25 13.46 7.13 3.93
C LYS A 25 13.60 5.69 4.45
N THR A 26 13.30 5.47 5.73
CA THR A 26 13.32 4.13 6.34
C THR A 26 12.35 3.15 5.67
N ASP A 27 11.19 3.62 5.23
CA ASP A 27 10.21 2.77 4.54
C ASP A 27 10.68 2.35 3.15
N LEU A 28 11.49 3.18 2.49
CA LEU A 28 11.96 2.91 1.13
C LEU A 28 13.25 2.09 1.10
N GLU A 29 14.12 2.28 2.11
CA GLU A 29 15.47 1.70 2.11
C GLU A 29 15.61 0.50 3.04
N HIS A 30 14.75 0.37 4.04
CA HIS A 30 14.86 -0.68 5.07
C HIS A 30 13.59 -1.51 5.15
N GLN A 31 12.51 -0.96 5.70
CA GLN A 31 11.29 -1.71 5.95
C GLN A 31 10.12 -0.76 6.18
N PHE A 32 8.92 -1.15 5.75
CA PHE A 32 7.72 -0.36 6.01
C PHE A 32 7.38 -0.43 7.49
N ILE A 33 7.43 0.69 8.20
CA ILE A 33 7.00 0.79 9.59
C ILE A 33 5.51 1.13 9.63
N ALA A 34 4.65 0.15 9.83
CA ALA A 34 3.22 0.43 9.84
C ALA A 34 2.80 1.21 11.11
N PRO A 35 1.76 2.05 11.02
CA PRO A 35 1.10 2.63 12.19
C PRO A 35 0.63 1.54 13.17
N SER A 36 0.71 1.79 14.48
CA SER A 36 0.34 0.78 15.50
C SER A 36 -1.14 0.37 15.44
N ASP A 37 -2.03 1.25 14.99
CA ASP A 37 -3.46 0.95 14.84
C ASP A 37 -3.75 0.00 13.66
N PHE A 38 -2.82 -0.16 12.73
CA PHE A 38 -2.95 -1.11 11.63
C PHE A 38 -3.14 -2.54 12.13
N LEU A 39 -2.40 -2.94 13.18
CA LEU A 39 -2.52 -4.26 13.79
C LEU A 39 -3.92 -4.53 14.35
N LYS A 40 -4.48 -3.52 15.04
CA LYS A 40 -5.82 -3.63 15.62
C LYS A 40 -6.85 -3.84 14.52
N LYS A 41 -6.78 -3.03 13.46
CA LYS A 41 -7.71 -3.14 12.32
C LYS A 41 -7.56 -4.46 11.56
N LEU A 42 -6.37 -5.02 11.47
CA LEU A 42 -6.16 -6.35 10.89
C LEU A 42 -6.77 -7.45 11.76
N ALA A 43 -6.61 -7.39 13.08
CA ALA A 43 -7.23 -8.33 14.00
C ALA A 43 -8.77 -8.24 13.96
N ASP A 44 -9.33 -7.03 13.86
CA ASP A 44 -10.79 -6.82 13.74
C ASP A 44 -11.38 -7.39 12.43
N LEU A 45 -10.54 -7.65 11.41
CA LEU A 45 -10.95 -8.31 10.17
C LEU A 45 -10.94 -9.83 10.26
N ASP A 46 -10.13 -10.40 11.14
CA ASP A 46 -10.05 -11.85 11.34
C ASP A 46 -11.16 -12.28 12.31
N GLU A 47 -12.01 -13.22 11.89
CA GLU A 47 -13.09 -13.75 12.73
C GLU A 47 -12.56 -14.44 14.00
N SER A 48 -11.31 -14.92 13.96
CA SER A 48 -10.63 -15.48 15.13
C SER A 48 -10.02 -14.42 16.05
N GLY A 49 -9.88 -13.17 15.58
CA GLY A 49 -9.14 -12.11 16.26
C GLY A 49 -7.63 -12.30 16.32
N GLU A 50 -7.10 -13.38 15.73
CA GLU A 50 -5.67 -13.67 15.72
C GLU A 50 -4.93 -12.85 14.66
N LEU A 51 -3.73 -12.39 15.01
CA LEU A 51 -2.92 -11.61 14.09
C LEU A 51 -2.07 -12.53 13.21
N LYS A 52 -2.31 -12.50 11.91
CA LYS A 52 -1.54 -13.27 10.94
C LYS A 52 -0.12 -12.72 10.76
N GLU A 53 0.85 -13.62 10.66
CA GLU A 53 2.24 -13.29 10.30
C GLU A 53 2.38 -12.81 8.84
N LYS A 54 1.35 -13.01 8.02
CA LYS A 54 1.31 -12.62 6.62
C LYS A 54 0.03 -11.87 6.30
N ILE A 55 0.17 -10.79 5.54
CA ILE A 55 -0.93 -9.96 5.05
C ILE A 55 -0.99 -10.13 3.55
N THR A 56 -2.01 -10.85 3.07
CA THR A 56 -2.31 -10.94 1.64
C THR A 56 -3.16 -9.76 1.22
N SER A 57 -2.73 -9.06 0.18
CA SER A 57 -3.41 -7.89 -0.36
C SER A 57 -3.37 -7.88 -1.88
N PHE A 58 -4.22 -7.08 -2.51
CA PHE A 58 -4.35 -7.01 -3.97
C PHE A 58 -4.20 -5.58 -4.47
N ASP A 59 -3.44 -5.40 -5.54
CA ASP A 59 -3.39 -4.10 -6.24
C ASP A 59 -4.59 -3.92 -7.17
N ARG A 60 -4.62 -2.80 -7.91
CA ARG A 60 -5.72 -2.46 -8.82
C ARG A 60 -5.86 -3.46 -9.97
N ASP A 61 -4.74 -4.01 -10.42
CA ASP A 61 -4.71 -5.01 -11.51
C ASP A 61 -5.11 -6.41 -10.98
N GLY A 62 -5.45 -6.52 -9.69
CA GLY A 62 -5.79 -7.78 -9.03
C GLY A 62 -4.58 -8.66 -8.72
N LYS A 63 -3.35 -8.14 -8.90
CA LYS A 63 -2.13 -8.87 -8.56
C LYS A 63 -2.00 -8.96 -7.04
N GLU A 64 -1.70 -10.17 -6.58
CA GLU A 64 -1.51 -10.47 -5.18
C GLU A 64 -0.13 -10.01 -4.67
N TRP A 65 -0.14 -9.42 -3.48
CA TRP A 65 1.01 -9.01 -2.71
C TRP A 65 0.89 -9.57 -1.29
N THR A 66 1.79 -10.50 -0.94
CA THR A 66 1.86 -11.06 0.40
C THR A 66 3.02 -10.42 1.17
N PHE A 67 2.69 -9.71 2.24
CA PHE A 67 3.64 -9.03 3.10
C PHE A 67 3.86 -9.81 4.40
N GLU A 68 5.11 -10.02 4.76
CA GLU A 68 5.47 -10.63 6.05
C GLU A 68 5.49 -9.57 7.14
N LEU A 69 4.72 -9.80 8.18
CA LEU A 69 4.56 -8.91 9.32
C LEU A 69 5.52 -9.32 10.43
N SER A 70 6.39 -8.40 10.83
CA SER A 70 7.21 -8.51 12.03
C SER A 70 6.74 -7.49 13.07
N ILE A 71 6.63 -7.91 14.33
CA ILE A 71 6.19 -7.04 15.42
C ILE A 71 7.31 -6.92 16.43
N ARG A 72 7.94 -5.76 16.46
CA ARG A 72 8.91 -5.45 17.50
C ARG A 72 8.16 -5.11 18.79
N LYS A 73 8.35 -5.92 19.85
CA LYS A 73 7.72 -5.75 21.17
C LYS A 73 8.54 -4.93 22.17
N THR A 74 9.73 -4.45 21.79
CA THR A 74 10.56 -3.65 22.71
C THR A 74 10.03 -2.21 22.78
N GLY A 75 9.29 -1.87 23.84
CA GLY A 75 8.74 -0.52 24.10
C GLY A 75 7.31 -0.56 24.62
N ILE A 76 6.73 0.61 24.89
CA ILE A 76 5.35 0.75 25.42
C ILE A 76 4.30 0.30 24.39
N TYR A 77 4.60 0.45 23.09
CA TYR A 77 3.67 0.12 22.00
C TYR A 77 4.31 -0.82 20.98
N PRO A 78 3.57 -1.83 20.48
CA PRO A 78 4.01 -2.67 19.37
C PRO A 78 4.32 -1.82 18.14
N LYS A 79 5.45 -2.11 17.50
CA LYS A 79 5.84 -1.51 16.21
C LYS A 79 5.75 -2.56 15.11
N PRO A 80 4.64 -2.63 14.38
CA PRO A 80 4.50 -3.51 13.22
C PRO A 80 5.35 -3.02 12.06
N THR A 81 5.98 -3.96 11.37
CA THR A 81 6.83 -3.67 10.23
C THR A 81 6.64 -4.73 9.16
N LEU A 82 6.58 -4.34 7.89
CA LEU A 82 6.63 -5.30 6.78
C LEU A 82 8.09 -5.53 6.41
N THR A 83 8.50 -6.79 6.35
CA THR A 83 9.91 -7.15 6.15
C THR A 83 10.46 -6.58 4.83
N PRO A 84 11.75 -6.22 4.76
CA PRO A 84 12.36 -5.71 3.52
C PRO A 84 12.10 -6.62 2.32
N GLY A 85 12.21 -7.93 2.53
CA GLY A 85 12.09 -8.94 1.47
C GLY A 85 10.70 -9.00 0.84
N SER A 86 9.65 -8.74 1.61
CA SER A 86 8.26 -8.72 1.11
C SER A 86 7.80 -7.31 0.69
N TRP A 87 8.37 -6.26 1.27
CA TRP A 87 8.00 -4.87 1.00
C TRP A 87 8.68 -4.25 -0.23
N HIS A 88 9.99 -4.39 -0.36
CA HIS A 88 10.74 -3.77 -1.46
C HIS A 88 10.31 -4.22 -2.87
N PRO A 89 9.87 -5.46 -3.11
CA PRO A 89 9.29 -5.84 -4.41
C PRO A 89 8.11 -4.94 -4.82
N PHE A 90 7.24 -4.56 -3.88
CA PHE A 90 6.13 -3.64 -4.15
C PHE A 90 6.63 -2.22 -4.47
N VAL A 91 7.55 -1.70 -3.65
CA VAL A 91 8.19 -0.39 -3.87
C VAL A 91 8.80 -0.31 -5.26
N ASN A 92 9.58 -1.32 -5.65
CA ASN A 92 10.26 -1.37 -6.93
C ASN A 92 9.28 -1.51 -8.11
N HIS A 93 8.25 -2.34 -7.95
CA HIS A 93 7.25 -2.56 -9.00
C HIS A 93 6.49 -1.27 -9.37
N PHE A 94 6.18 -0.45 -8.37
CA PHE A 94 5.48 0.82 -8.57
C PHE A 94 6.41 2.03 -8.63
N GLY A 95 7.73 1.86 -8.47
CA GLY A 95 8.69 2.98 -8.48
C GLY A 95 8.35 4.04 -7.43
N LEU A 96 7.99 3.59 -6.22
CA LEU A 96 7.65 4.49 -5.11
C LEU A 96 8.88 5.23 -4.61
N ARG A 97 8.70 6.50 -4.23
CA ARG A 97 9.79 7.40 -3.81
C ARG A 97 9.38 8.28 -2.63
N GLY A 98 10.35 9.01 -2.09
CA GLY A 98 10.11 9.95 -1.00
C GLY A 98 9.01 10.95 -1.34
N GLY A 99 8.04 11.10 -0.43
CA GLY A 99 6.87 11.96 -0.62
C GLY A 99 5.63 11.25 -1.18
N ASP A 100 5.77 10.01 -1.68
CA ASP A 100 4.62 9.15 -1.98
C ASP A 100 3.96 8.64 -0.70
N ALA A 101 2.74 8.13 -0.82
CA ALA A 101 1.99 7.49 0.25
C ALA A 101 1.53 6.09 -0.15
N VAL A 102 1.15 5.29 0.84
CA VAL A 102 0.58 3.96 0.65
C VAL A 102 -0.69 3.88 1.45
N ILE A 103 -1.70 3.24 0.86
CA ILE A 103 -2.98 2.97 1.50
C ILE A 103 -3.30 1.48 1.43
N PHE A 104 -3.65 0.90 2.58
CA PHE A 104 -4.29 -0.40 2.72
C PHE A 104 -5.75 -0.19 3.11
N TYR A 105 -6.67 -0.87 2.44
CA TYR A 105 -8.11 -0.75 2.72
C TYR A 105 -8.86 -2.03 2.37
N ILE A 106 -10.10 -2.16 2.83
CA ILE A 106 -11.06 -3.13 2.30
C ILE A 106 -12.23 -2.41 1.65
N ILE A 107 -12.90 -3.07 0.71
CA ILE A 107 -14.15 -2.58 0.13
C ILE A 107 -15.31 -3.15 0.97
N ARG A 108 -16.14 -2.26 1.52
CA ARG A 108 -17.35 -2.62 2.26
C ARG A 108 -18.30 -3.39 1.34
N ASN A 109 -18.93 -4.43 1.87
CA ASN A 109 -19.93 -5.25 1.17
C ASN A 109 -19.41 -6.05 -0.04
N ASP A 110 -18.10 -6.16 -0.25
CA ASP A 110 -17.49 -7.02 -1.28
C ASP A 110 -17.50 -8.52 -0.92
N GLY A 111 -18.14 -8.89 0.20
CA GLY A 111 -18.27 -10.27 0.70
C GLY A 111 -16.97 -10.90 1.21
N ALA A 112 -15.91 -10.88 0.41
CA ALA A 112 -14.63 -11.52 0.68
C ALA A 112 -13.69 -10.70 1.58
N ARG A 113 -14.01 -9.42 1.86
CA ARG A 113 -13.19 -8.49 2.67
C ARG A 113 -11.70 -8.47 2.27
N LYS A 114 -11.42 -8.57 0.97
CA LYS A 114 -10.04 -8.62 0.45
C LYS A 114 -9.33 -7.31 0.73
N ILE A 115 -8.16 -7.41 1.38
CA ILE A 115 -7.31 -6.25 1.60
C ILE A 115 -6.76 -5.78 0.25
N GLN A 116 -6.90 -4.49 0.00
CA GLN A 116 -6.39 -3.78 -1.15
C GLN A 116 -5.17 -2.96 -0.74
N ILE A 117 -4.21 -2.78 -1.65
CA ILE A 117 -3.05 -1.90 -1.46
C ILE A 117 -2.87 -0.99 -2.67
N ARG A 118 -2.57 0.29 -2.45
CA ARG A 118 -2.22 1.25 -3.52
C ARG A 118 -1.06 2.14 -3.11
N GLY A 119 -0.20 2.49 -4.07
CA GLY A 119 0.78 3.57 -3.95
C GLY A 119 0.21 4.86 -4.53
N LEU A 120 0.37 5.98 -3.83
CA LEU A 120 -0.18 7.28 -4.18
C LEU A 120 0.93 8.32 -4.30
N ARG A 121 0.83 9.21 -5.28
CA ARG A 121 1.77 10.33 -5.48
C ARG A 121 1.01 11.64 -5.57
N LYS A 122 1.55 12.67 -4.92
CA LYS A 122 1.02 14.03 -5.08
C LYS A 122 1.33 14.52 -6.48
N ILE A 123 0.30 15.00 -7.17
CA ILE A 123 0.39 15.69 -8.44
C ILE A 123 -0.21 17.08 -8.31
N ILE A 124 0.29 18.03 -9.09
CA ILE A 124 -0.28 19.37 -9.19
C ILE A 124 -1.04 19.43 -10.51
N PHE A 125 -2.35 19.63 -10.43
CA PHE A 125 -3.22 19.80 -11.58
C PHE A 125 -3.99 21.12 -11.43
N LEU A 126 -3.82 22.04 -12.39
CA LEU A 126 -4.44 23.36 -12.40
C LEU A 126 -4.27 24.14 -11.09
N GLY A 127 -3.04 24.15 -10.53
CA GLY A 127 -2.71 24.86 -9.29
C GLY A 127 -3.25 24.22 -8.01
N LYS A 128 -3.87 23.03 -8.10
CA LYS A 128 -4.35 22.26 -6.94
C LYS A 128 -3.55 20.98 -6.79
N THR A 129 -3.16 20.68 -5.56
CA THR A 129 -2.49 19.43 -5.22
C THR A 129 -3.51 18.33 -4.98
N THR A 130 -3.39 17.21 -5.68
CA THR A 130 -4.20 16.00 -5.50
C THR A 130 -3.31 14.77 -5.36
N TRP A 131 -3.84 13.69 -4.81
CA TRP A 131 -3.19 12.39 -4.83
C TRP A 131 -3.68 11.61 -6.05
N ASP A 132 -2.76 10.99 -6.77
CA ASP A 132 -3.05 10.08 -7.87
C ASP A 132 -2.35 8.74 -7.63
N GLU A 133 -2.91 7.66 -8.17
CA GLU A 133 -2.33 6.34 -8.01
C GLU A 133 -1.09 6.19 -8.89
N VAL A 134 -0.02 5.63 -8.30
CA VAL A 134 1.21 5.36 -9.02
C VAL A 134 1.02 4.12 -9.87
N LYS A 135 1.16 4.27 -11.19
CA LYS A 135 1.17 3.14 -12.13
C LYS A 135 2.49 2.37 -12.00
N LYS A 136 2.45 1.06 -12.28
CA LYS A 136 3.64 0.22 -12.33
C LYS A 136 4.68 0.78 -13.30
N VAL A 137 5.96 0.56 -13.01
CA VAL A 137 7.04 0.96 -13.90
C VAL A 137 7.00 0.06 -15.14
N GLU A 138 6.69 0.63 -16.30
CA GLU A 138 6.86 -0.05 -17.58
C GLU A 138 8.37 -0.10 -17.87
N ASN A 139 8.96 -1.29 -17.66
CA ASN A 139 10.29 -1.55 -18.17
C ASN A 139 10.20 -1.61 -19.70
N HIS A 140 10.43 -0.49 -20.37
CA HIS A 140 10.90 -0.54 -21.75
C HIS A 140 12.23 -1.27 -21.72
N ALA A 141 12.21 -2.57 -22.03
CA ALA A 141 13.43 -3.31 -22.26
C ALA A 141 14.22 -2.55 -23.34
N SER A 142 15.35 -1.97 -22.93
CA SER A 142 16.37 -1.49 -23.85
C SER A 142 16.61 -2.56 -24.89
N THR A 143 16.08 -2.36 -26.10
CA THR A 143 16.41 -3.18 -27.26
C THR A 143 17.81 -2.76 -27.68
N SER A 144 18.82 -3.17 -26.90
CA SER A 144 20.20 -3.08 -27.31
C SER A 144 20.36 -4.04 -28.49
N HIS A 145 20.24 -3.49 -29.69
CA HIS A 145 20.59 -4.16 -30.92
C HIS A 145 22.09 -4.41 -30.90
N TYR A 146 22.50 -5.60 -30.50
CA TYR A 146 23.80 -6.11 -30.90
C TYR A 146 23.69 -6.43 -32.39
N ARG A 147 24.16 -5.49 -33.22
CA ARG A 147 24.60 -5.80 -34.57
C ARG A 147 25.87 -6.65 -34.43
N VAL A 148 25.80 -7.89 -34.90
CA VAL A 148 26.97 -8.66 -35.35
C VAL A 148 27.03 -8.52 -36.86
#